data_AF-A0A4S2LPV5-F1
#
_entry.id   AF-A0A4S2LPV5-F1
#
_cell.length_a   1.000
_cell.length_b   1.000
_cell.length_c   1.000
_cell.angle_alpha   90.00
_cell.angle_beta   90.00
_cell.angle_gamma   90.00
#
_symmetry.space_group_name_H-M   'P 1'
#
loop_
_entity.id
_entity.type
_entity.pdbx_description
1 polymer ?
#
loop_
_entity_poly.entity_id
_entity_poly.type
_entity_poly.pdbx_seq_one_letter_code
_entity_poly.pdbx_strand_id
1 'polypeptide(L)'
;MIPGRSVPALRPRNVFSPGDNLTLWSFRTPSYLKQIPADQYEQYLPSLLDDSAAGQLLSTGTPIEAPPATLWAIIDDFFNVRQPALLRLERFRGRKQLPGESVYRFIGSLRNLATKIYAAEYRIKTEEESLQQFIREYPILV
;
A
#
# COMPACT_ATOMS: atom_id res chain seq x y z
N MET A 1 17.39 31.88 -25.15
CA MET A 1 17.66 31.20 -23.88
C MET A 1 16.35 30.59 -23.40
N ILE A 2 16.24 29.25 -23.33
CA ILE A 2 15.04 28.56 -22.85
C ILE A 2 15.26 28.29 -21.35
N PRO A 3 14.42 28.79 -20.44
CA PRO A 3 14.61 28.56 -19.01
C PRO A 3 14.38 27.08 -18.69
N GLY A 4 15.15 26.60 -17.72
CA GLY A 4 15.32 25.20 -17.35
C GLY A 4 14.03 24.39 -17.35
N ARG A 5 14.02 23.39 -18.22
CA ARG A 5 13.12 22.25 -18.15
C ARG A 5 13.39 21.57 -16.81
N SER A 6 12.58 21.87 -15.80
CA SER A 6 12.54 21.10 -14.57
C SER A 6 12.29 19.65 -14.98
N VAL A 7 13.32 18.82 -14.82
CA VAL A 7 13.21 17.37 -14.95
C VAL A 7 12.04 16.97 -14.05
N PRO A 8 10.99 16.30 -14.54
CA PRO A 8 9.96 15.80 -13.64
C PRO A 8 10.71 14.91 -12.66
N ALA A 9 10.67 15.24 -11.37
CA ALA A 9 11.18 14.36 -10.34
C ALA A 9 10.57 12.99 -10.64
N LEU A 10 11.39 12.04 -11.07
CA LEU A 10 10.97 10.71 -11.44
C LEU A 10 10.36 10.14 -10.17
N ARG A 11 9.04 10.20 -10.03
CA ARG A 11 8.35 9.50 -8.95
C ARG A 11 8.86 8.06 -9.05
N PRO A 12 9.41 7.48 -7.97
CA PRO A 12 9.83 6.11 -8.01
C PRO A 12 8.67 5.27 -8.57
N ARG A 13 8.94 4.43 -9.56
CA ARG A 13 7.89 3.67 -10.24
C ARG A 13 7.16 2.70 -9.28
N ASN A 14 7.69 2.54 -8.08
CA ASN A 14 7.28 1.61 -7.05
C ASN A 14 7.04 2.34 -5.71
N VAL A 15 6.33 3.47 -5.73
CA VAL A 15 5.85 4.14 -4.50
C VAL A 15 4.73 3.31 -3.86
N PHE A 16 4.79 3.15 -2.54
CA PHE A 16 3.78 2.49 -1.72
C PHE A 16 2.86 3.51 -1.06
N SER A 17 1.56 3.25 -1.17
CA SER A 17 0.50 4.06 -0.54
C SER A 17 -0.28 3.22 0.48
N PRO A 18 -0.88 3.83 1.52
CA PRO A 18 -1.76 3.15 2.46
C PRO A 18 -3.04 2.62 1.78
N GLY A 19 -2.95 1.44 1.18
CA GLY A 19 -4.03 0.83 0.40
C GLY A 19 -3.48 -0.19 -0.60
N ASP A 20 -2.21 -0.05 -0.96
CA ASP A 20 -1.53 -0.96 -1.85
C ASP A 20 -1.32 -2.34 -1.21
N ASN A 21 -1.19 -3.35 -2.07
CA ASN A 21 -0.83 -4.69 -1.65
C ASN A 21 0.64 -4.71 -1.22
N LEU A 22 0.87 -4.59 0.09
CA LEU A 22 2.19 -4.58 0.69
C LEU A 22 3.02 -5.82 0.32
N THR A 23 2.42 -7.01 0.28
CA THR A 23 3.12 -8.25 -0.09
C THR A 23 3.62 -8.21 -1.53
N LEU A 24 2.81 -7.67 -2.44
CA LEU A 24 3.20 -7.52 -3.84
C LEU A 24 4.26 -6.43 -4.01
N TRP A 25 4.11 -5.32 -3.29
CA TRP A 25 5.09 -4.23 -3.29
C TRP A 25 6.43 -4.71 -2.72
N SER A 26 6.46 -5.33 -1.53
CA SER A 26 7.67 -5.84 -0.88
C SER A 26 8.38 -6.92 -1.70
N PHE A 27 7.64 -7.74 -2.46
CA PHE A 27 8.24 -8.69 -3.41
C PHE A 27 8.95 -7.97 -4.58
N ARG A 28 8.39 -6.85 -5.06
CA ARG A 28 8.94 -6.10 -6.21
C ARG A 28 10.07 -5.16 -5.82
N THR A 29 10.04 -4.62 -4.62
CA THR A 29 10.97 -3.58 -4.19
C THR A 29 12.44 -4.00 -4.21
N PRO A 30 12.85 -5.20 -3.77
CA PRO A 30 14.24 -5.64 -3.88
C PRO A 30 14.74 -5.67 -5.34
N SER A 31 13.87 -6.01 -6.29
CA SER A 31 14.21 -6.04 -7.72
C SER A 31 14.38 -4.62 -8.30
N TYR A 32 13.68 -3.64 -7.73
CA TYR A 32 13.85 -2.23 -8.06
C TYR A 32 15.12 -1.66 -7.42
N LEU A 33 15.39 -1.99 -6.16
CA LEU A 33 16.56 -1.52 -5.43
C LEU A 33 17.88 -2.10 -5.95
N LYS A 34 17.87 -3.28 -6.59
CA LYS A 34 19.04 -3.83 -7.32
C LYS A 34 19.50 -2.95 -8.50
N GLN A 35 18.65 -2.04 -8.97
CA GLN A 35 18.98 -1.09 -10.04
C GLN A 35 19.56 0.22 -9.48
N ILE A 36 19.60 0.37 -8.15
CA ILE A 36 20.13 1.53 -7.43
C ILE A 36 21.57 1.20 -6.97
N PRO A 37 22.52 2.15 -7.05
CA PRO A 37 23.84 2.00 -6.46
C PRO A 37 23.79 1.67 -4.96
N ALA A 38 24.63 0.72 -4.50
CA ALA A 38 24.56 0.18 -3.14
C ALA A 38 24.86 1.23 -2.05
N ASP A 39 25.60 2.28 -2.39
CA ASP A 39 25.93 3.45 -1.56
C ASP A 39 24.72 4.36 -1.28
N GLN A 40 23.61 4.19 -2.00
CA GLN A 40 22.41 5.02 -1.86
C GLN A 40 21.20 4.24 -1.32
N TYR A 41 21.37 2.95 -1.06
CA TYR A 41 20.28 2.03 -0.69
C TYR A 41 19.50 2.48 0.55
N GLU A 42 20.20 3.05 1.54
CA GLU A 42 19.63 3.49 2.81
C GLU A 42 18.72 4.72 2.66
N GLN A 43 19.01 5.59 1.71
CA GLN A 43 18.26 6.82 1.47
C GLN A 43 17.04 6.59 0.57
N TYR A 44 17.02 5.50 -0.19
CA TYR A 44 15.95 5.22 -1.14
C TYR A 44 14.74 4.55 -0.51
N LEU A 45 14.89 3.75 0.55
CA LEU A 45 13.75 3.03 1.13
C LEU A 45 12.63 3.98 1.64
N PRO A 46 12.94 5.08 2.36
CA PRO A 46 11.92 6.07 2.73
C PRO A 46 11.29 6.77 1.52
N SER A 47 12.06 7.00 0.44
CA SER A 47 11.56 7.64 -0.78
C SER A 47 10.55 6.78 -1.57
N LEU A 48 10.46 5.49 -1.25
CA LEU A 48 9.48 4.57 -1.83
C LEU A 48 8.15 4.58 -1.08
N LEU A 49 8.00 5.36 -0.01
CA LEU A 49 6.73 5.58 0.66
C LEU A 49 6.13 6.90 0.15
N ASP A 50 4.82 6.94 -0.08
CA ASP A 50 4.14 8.21 -0.29
C ASP A 50 4.04 9.01 1.02
N ASP A 51 3.63 10.28 0.94
CA ASP A 51 3.54 11.16 2.10
C ASP A 51 2.62 10.61 3.20
N SER A 52 1.59 9.83 2.81
CA SER A 52 0.65 9.23 3.73
C SER A 52 1.27 8.06 4.49
N ALA A 53 1.95 7.14 3.78
CA ALA A 53 2.66 6.01 4.36
C ALA A 53 3.84 6.47 5.21
N ALA A 54 4.60 7.46 4.73
CA ALA A 54 5.70 8.08 5.47
C ALA A 54 5.19 8.75 6.76
N GLY A 55 4.09 9.51 6.70
CA GLY A 55 3.47 10.13 7.87
C GLY A 55 2.96 9.13 8.91
N GLN A 56 2.37 8.02 8.45
CA GLN A 56 1.95 6.94 9.35
C GLN A 56 3.12 6.25 10.03
N LEU A 57 4.21 5.98 9.29
CA LEU A 57 5.41 5.38 9.84
C LEU A 57 6.11 6.33 10.84
N LEU A 58 6.21 7.62 10.52
CA LEU A 58 6.76 8.64 11.41
C LEU A 58 6.01 8.73 12.75
N SER A 59 4.69 8.61 12.71
CA SER A 59 3.83 8.66 13.90
C SER A 59 4.11 7.53 14.90
N THR A 60 4.84 6.47 14.49
CA THR A 60 5.25 5.36 15.37
C THR A 60 6.52 5.66 16.18
N GLY A 61 7.23 6.74 15.89
CA GLY A 61 8.50 7.07 16.54
C GLY A 61 9.69 6.23 16.07
N THR A 62 9.57 5.57 14.91
CA THR A 62 10.65 4.77 14.33
C THR A 62 11.81 5.66 13.87
N PRO A 63 13.07 5.35 14.24
CA PRO A 63 14.24 6.04 13.70
C PRO A 63 14.38 5.76 12.19
N ILE A 64 14.28 6.81 11.37
CA ILE A 64 14.50 6.73 9.90
C ILE A 64 15.95 6.37 9.56
N GLU A 65 16.87 6.55 10.51
CA GLU A 65 18.30 6.25 10.38
C GLU A 65 18.64 4.77 10.66
N ALA A 66 17.63 3.92 10.87
CA ALA A 66 17.87 2.50 11.08
C ALA A 66 18.39 1.82 9.80
N PRO A 67 19.20 0.76 9.91
CA PRO A 67 19.67 0.02 8.76
C PRO A 67 18.51 -0.45 7.86
N PRO A 68 18.69 -0.56 6.53
CA PRO A 68 17.61 -0.91 5.60
C PRO A 68 16.86 -2.18 5.98
N ALA A 69 17.56 -3.21 6.45
CA ALA A 69 16.95 -4.46 6.90
C ALA A 69 16.00 -4.26 8.11
N THR A 70 16.37 -3.36 9.03
CA THR A 70 15.54 -2.99 10.18
C THR A 70 14.33 -2.17 9.74
N LEU A 71 14.52 -1.18 8.86
CA LEU A 71 13.41 -0.42 8.28
C LEU A 71 12.43 -1.33 7.52
N TRP A 72 12.93 -2.30 6.76
CA TRP A 72 12.10 -3.32 6.10
C TRP A 72 11.26 -4.12 7.08
N ALA A 73 11.87 -4.60 8.17
CA ALA A 73 11.16 -5.35 9.19
C ALA A 73 10.08 -4.49 9.87
N ILE A 74 10.35 -3.20 10.10
CA ILE A 74 9.37 -2.29 10.71
C ILE A 74 8.23 -1.98 9.74
N ILE A 75 8.52 -1.76 8.45
CA ILE A 75 7.48 -1.53 7.43
C ILE A 75 6.59 -2.77 7.30
N ASP A 76 7.17 -3.98 7.22
CA ASP A 76 6.40 -5.21 7.14
C ASP A 76 5.59 -5.45 8.41
N ASP A 77 6.19 -5.33 9.58
CA ASP A 77 5.49 -5.48 10.86
C ASP A 77 4.35 -4.44 11.01
N PHE A 78 4.60 -3.17 10.71
CA PHE A 78 3.60 -2.12 10.87
C PHE A 78 2.46 -2.24 9.85
N PHE A 79 2.78 -2.45 8.56
CA PHE A 79 1.77 -2.50 7.51
C PHE A 79 1.16 -3.89 7.25
N ASN A 80 1.74 -4.96 7.80
CA ASN A 80 1.24 -6.34 7.61
C ASN A 80 0.73 -6.96 8.91
N VAL A 81 1.43 -6.77 10.04
CA VAL A 81 1.16 -7.50 11.30
C VAL A 81 0.37 -6.64 12.29
N ARG A 82 0.84 -5.42 12.55
CA ARG A 82 0.31 -4.52 13.59
C ARG A 82 -0.63 -3.46 13.09
N GLN A 83 -1.06 -3.50 11.82
CA GLN A 83 -2.00 -2.48 11.35
C GLN A 83 -3.20 -2.40 12.30
N PRO A 84 -3.46 -1.21 12.87
CA PRO A 84 -4.66 -0.95 13.63
C PRO A 84 -5.88 -1.44 12.85
N ALA A 85 -6.83 -2.07 13.53
CA ALA A 85 -8.05 -2.56 12.89
C ALA A 85 -8.77 -1.45 12.09
N LEU A 86 -8.66 -0.21 12.57
CA LEU A 86 -9.17 0.99 11.89
C LEU A 86 -8.47 1.25 10.54
N LEU A 87 -7.14 1.17 10.45
CA LEU A 87 -6.42 1.36 9.19
C LEU A 87 -6.72 0.25 8.17
N ARG A 88 -6.91 -1.00 8.64
CA ARG A 88 -7.36 -2.10 7.77
C ARG A 88 -8.76 -1.83 7.22
N LEU A 89 -9.67 -1.36 8.07
CA LEU A 89 -11.03 -1.00 7.69
C LEU A 89 -11.07 0.20 6.74
N GLU A 90 -10.23 1.22 6.95
CA GLU A 90 -10.10 2.37 6.05
C GLU A 90 -9.60 1.96 4.67
N ARG A 91 -8.60 1.06 4.58
CA ARG A 91 -8.16 0.52 3.28
C ARG A 91 -9.27 -0.22 2.55
N PHE A 92 -10.04 -1.02 3.27
CA PHE A 92 -11.18 -1.72 2.69
C PHE A 92 -12.25 -0.75 2.17
N ARG A 93 -12.62 0.26 2.97
CA ARG A 93 -13.61 1.29 2.61
C ARG A 93 -13.11 2.27 1.55
N GLY A 94 -11.80 2.51 1.49
CA GLY A 94 -11.16 3.42 0.53
C GLY A 94 -10.84 2.76 -0.80
N ARG A 95 -11.01 1.44 -0.91
CA ARG A 95 -10.68 0.69 -2.13
C ARG A 95 -11.69 0.99 -3.24
N LYS A 96 -11.19 1.66 -4.28
CA LYS A 96 -11.88 1.96 -5.54
C LYS A 96 -11.26 1.19 -6.69
N GLN A 97 -12.03 0.79 -7.70
CA GLN A 97 -11.48 0.06 -8.85
C GLN A 97 -10.49 0.96 -9.60
N LEU A 98 -9.28 0.45 -9.88
CA LEU A 98 -8.27 1.24 -10.59
C LEU A 98 -8.61 1.33 -12.08
N PRO A 99 -8.19 2.40 -12.79
CA PRO A 99 -8.31 2.46 -14.25
C PRO A 99 -7.62 1.26 -14.91
N GLY A 100 -8.38 0.48 -15.70
CA GLY A 100 -7.89 -0.72 -16.37
C GLY A 100 -7.78 -1.97 -15.50
N GLU A 101 -8.16 -1.92 -14.22
CA GLU A 101 -8.34 -3.11 -13.39
C GLU A 101 -9.61 -3.86 -13.79
N SER A 102 -9.54 -5.19 -13.87
CA SER A 102 -10.74 -6.00 -14.12
C SER A 102 -11.58 -6.16 -12.84
N VAL A 103 -12.89 -6.28 -13.00
CA VAL A 103 -13.84 -6.51 -11.89
C VAL A 103 -13.43 -7.72 -11.04
N TYR A 104 -12.97 -8.80 -11.68
CA TYR A 104 -12.51 -9.99 -10.96
C TYR A 104 -11.30 -9.70 -10.05
N ARG A 105 -10.33 -8.90 -10.51
CA ARG A 105 -9.18 -8.50 -9.69
C ARG A 105 -9.59 -7.55 -8.58
N PHE A 106 -10.51 -6.63 -8.86
CA PHE A 106 -11.05 -5.72 -7.86
C PHE A 106 -11.73 -6.48 -6.72
N ILE A 107 -12.70 -7.37 -7.03
CA ILE A 107 -13.40 -8.21 -6.06
C ILE A 107 -12.42 -9.13 -5.30
N GLY A 108 -11.43 -9.72 -6.01
CA GLY A 108 -10.39 -10.53 -5.37
C GLY A 108 -9.58 -9.73 -4.35
N SER A 109 -9.29 -8.46 -4.63
CA SER A 109 -8.58 -7.57 -3.70
C SER A 109 -9.45 -7.18 -2.49
N LEU A 110 -10.75 -6.90 -2.69
CA LEU A 110 -11.70 -6.62 -1.62
C LEU A 110 -11.80 -7.82 -0.67
N ARG A 111 -11.93 -9.04 -1.21
CA ARG A 111 -11.99 -10.27 -0.41
C ARG A 111 -10.72 -10.47 0.43
N ASN A 112 -9.54 -10.23 -0.15
CA ASN A 112 -8.28 -10.32 0.57
C ASN A 112 -8.21 -9.32 1.73
N LEU A 113 -8.61 -8.07 1.49
CA LEU A 113 -8.69 -7.05 2.54
C LEU A 113 -9.68 -7.43 3.64
N ALA A 114 -10.87 -7.92 3.28
CA ALA A 114 -11.90 -8.32 4.22
C ALA A 114 -11.46 -9.53 5.07
N THR A 115 -10.75 -10.51 4.52
CA THR A 115 -10.19 -11.63 5.30
C THR A 115 -9.10 -11.23 6.31
N LYS A 116 -8.48 -10.06 6.14
CA LYS A 116 -7.51 -9.51 7.10
C LYS A 116 -8.18 -8.70 8.21
N ILE A 117 -9.46 -8.34 8.05
CA ILE A 117 -10.27 -7.60 9.02
C ILE A 117 -11.11 -8.58 9.84
N TYR A 118 -11.73 -9.55 9.16
CA TYR A 118 -12.67 -10.50 9.74
C TYR A 118 -12.06 -11.89 9.82
N ALA A 119 -12.22 -12.54 10.99
CA ALA A 119 -11.83 -13.93 11.16
C ALA A 119 -12.59 -14.84 10.19
N ALA A 120 -12.00 -16.00 9.87
CA ALA A 120 -12.54 -16.92 8.87
C ALA A 120 -13.97 -17.39 9.19
N GLU A 121 -14.36 -17.45 10.48
CA GLU A 121 -15.73 -17.73 10.91
C GLU A 121 -16.78 -16.70 10.46
N TYR A 122 -16.37 -15.49 10.05
CA TYR A 122 -17.26 -14.42 9.59
C TYR A 122 -17.34 -14.32 8.06
N ARG A 123 -17.06 -15.42 7.33
CA ARG A 123 -17.02 -15.44 5.86
C ARG A 123 -18.25 -14.83 5.17
N ILE A 124 -19.44 -15.01 5.74
CA ILE A 124 -20.69 -14.43 5.20
C ILE A 124 -20.68 -12.91 5.35
N LYS A 125 -20.28 -12.39 6.50
CA LYS A 125 -20.14 -10.95 6.77
C LYS A 125 -19.06 -10.31 5.89
N THR A 126 -17.95 -11.02 5.66
CA THR A 126 -16.88 -10.63 4.73
C THR A 126 -17.41 -10.45 3.30
N GLU A 127 -18.32 -11.32 2.86
CA GLU A 127 -18.91 -11.28 1.53
C GLU A 127 -19.95 -10.15 1.41
N GLU A 128 -20.82 -9.99 2.40
CA GLU A 128 -21.81 -8.92 2.46
C GLU A 128 -21.15 -7.53 2.43
N GLU A 129 -20.12 -7.30 3.25
CA GLU A 129 -19.41 -6.02 3.25
C GLU A 129 -18.65 -5.76 1.94
N SER A 130 -18.12 -6.81 1.30
CA SER A 130 -17.47 -6.68 -0.01
C SER A 130 -18.47 -6.26 -1.09
N LEU A 131 -19.69 -6.79 -1.03
CA LEU A 131 -20.79 -6.38 -1.91
C LEU A 131 -21.24 -4.96 -1.62
N GLN A 132 -21.39 -4.57 -0.35
CA GLN A 132 -21.73 -3.20 0.03
C GLN A 132 -20.69 -2.19 -0.49
N GLN A 133 -19.40 -2.53 -0.40
CA GLN A 133 -18.34 -1.68 -0.94
C GLN A 133 -18.38 -1.62 -2.47
N PHE A 134 -18.65 -2.74 -3.15
CA PHE A 134 -18.84 -2.75 -4.60
C PHE A 134 -20.02 -1.87 -5.04
N ILE A 135 -21.16 -1.97 -4.34
CA ILE A 135 -22.37 -1.17 -4.62
C ILE A 135 -22.11 0.33 -4.43
N ARG A 136 -21.33 0.72 -3.42
CA ARG A 136 -20.93 2.12 -3.22
C ARG A 136 -20.14 2.69 -4.39
N GLU A 137 -19.29 1.88 -5.01
CA GLU A 137 -18.50 2.30 -6.19
C GLU A 137 -19.35 2.28 -7.47
N TYR A 138 -20.36 1.41 -7.55
CA TYR A 138 -21.24 1.22 -8.71
C TYR A 138 -22.73 1.37 -8.38
N PRO A 139 -23.21 2.58 -8.02
CA PRO A 139 -24.55 2.78 -7.49
C PRO A 139 -25.71 2.61 -8.50
N ILE A 140 -25.40 2.47 -9.80
CA ILE A 140 -26.39 2.44 -10.90
C ILE A 140 -26.53 1.06 -11.55
N LEU A 141 -25.83 0.04 -11.02
CA LEU A 141 -25.83 -1.34 -11.55
C LEU A 141 -26.68 -2.31 -10.72
N VAL A 142 -27.56 -1.81 -9.85
CA VAL A 142 -28.51 -2.59 -9.03
C VAL A 142 -29.92 -2.07 -9.23
#